data_AF-A0A565ARL2-F1
#
_entry.id   AF-A0A565ARL2-F1
#
_cell.length_a   1.000
_cell.length_b   1.000
_cell.length_c   1.000
_cell.angle_alpha   90.00
_cell.angle_beta   90.00
_cell.angle_gamma   90.00
#
_symmetry.space_group_name_H-M   'P 1'
#
loop_
_entity.id
_entity.type
_entity.pdbx_description
1 polymer ?
#
loop_
_entity_poly.entity_id
_entity_poly.type
_entity_poly.pdbx_seq_one_letter_code
_entity_poly.pdbx_strand_id
1 'polypeptide(L)'
;MFLFTRPESKNTSSGLLTTTVSTNFFKSKYFRNQPSYWNNSYTSPDEVFWCLDNKHGLYCHLLCGLVQREDIVRLGAIFSFVLIRAITFLENNWRELCINIRLGQVSEWITDLSCRESVSKIL
;
A
#
# COMPACT_ATOMS: atom_id res chain seq x y z
N MET A 1 -1.20 -2.28 7.49
CA MET A 1 -2.16 -1.15 7.47
C MET A 1 -2.47 -0.81 6.02
N PHE A 2 -3.71 -0.54 5.65
CA PHE A 2 -4.11 -0.18 4.29
C PHE A 2 -4.14 1.35 4.15
N LEU A 3 -3.05 1.92 3.62
CA LEU A 3 -2.86 3.37 3.49
C LEU A 3 -2.64 3.71 2.01
N PHE A 4 -3.26 4.78 1.54
CA PHE A 4 -3.21 5.14 0.12
C PHE A 4 -2.91 6.62 -0.03
N THR A 5 -1.99 6.95 -0.93
CA THR A 5 -1.81 8.31 -1.41
C THR A 5 -2.76 8.62 -2.56
N ARG A 6 -2.96 9.92 -2.82
CA ARG A 6 -3.77 10.43 -3.93
C ARG A 6 -2.88 11.26 -4.87
N PRO A 7 -3.24 11.32 -6.17
CA PRO A 7 -2.58 12.23 -7.09
C PRO A 7 -2.65 13.68 -6.57
N GLU A 8 -1.55 14.39 -6.70
CA GLU A 8 -1.46 15.80 -6.32
C GLU A 8 -1.87 16.67 -7.51
N SER A 9 -2.63 17.73 -7.25
CA SER A 9 -3.10 18.66 -8.28
C SER A 9 -2.29 19.95 -8.23
N LYS A 10 -1.70 20.31 -9.37
CA LYS A 10 -0.97 21.58 -9.59
C LYS A 10 -1.85 22.67 -10.22
N ASN A 11 -3.16 22.44 -10.36
CA ASN A 11 -4.07 23.30 -11.12
C ASN A 11 -4.51 24.57 -10.35
N THR A 12 -3.73 25.04 -9.39
CA THR A 12 -4.05 26.29 -8.68
C THR A 12 -3.45 27.47 -9.41
N SER A 13 -4.17 28.59 -9.42
CA SER A 13 -3.70 29.84 -10.03
C SER A 13 -2.42 30.39 -9.38
N SER A 14 -2.09 29.97 -8.16
CA SER A 14 -0.88 30.34 -7.44
C SER A 14 0.30 29.39 -7.69
N GLY A 15 0.12 28.30 -8.43
CA GLY A 15 1.14 27.26 -8.63
C GLY A 15 1.41 26.39 -7.39
N LEU A 16 0.64 26.58 -6.31
CA LEU A 16 0.74 25.76 -5.11
C LEU A 16 0.13 24.38 -5.34
N LEU A 17 0.81 23.37 -4.83
CA LEU A 17 0.36 21.98 -4.89
C LEU A 17 -0.81 21.77 -3.94
N THR A 18 -1.86 21.11 -4.43
CA THR A 18 -3.01 20.71 -3.62
C THR A 18 -3.10 19.19 -3.55
N THR A 19 -3.29 18.67 -2.34
CA THR A 19 -3.40 17.24 -2.09
C THR A 19 -4.16 16.98 -0.80
N THR A 20 -4.53 15.73 -0.55
CA THR A 20 -5.15 15.35 0.72
C THR A 20 -4.13 15.41 1.85
N VAL A 21 -4.59 15.74 3.06
CA VAL A 21 -3.73 15.78 4.25
C VAL A 21 -2.98 14.45 4.46
N SER A 22 -3.64 13.31 4.22
CA SER A 22 -3.03 11.98 4.32
C SER A 22 -1.87 11.82 3.34
N THR A 23 -2.05 12.24 2.08
CA THR A 23 -1.02 12.14 1.05
C THR A 23 0.17 13.02 1.38
N ASN A 24 -0.10 14.26 1.81
CA ASN A 24 0.95 15.19 2.23
C ASN A 24 1.77 14.58 3.38
N PHE A 25 1.08 14.03 4.38
CA PHE A 25 1.71 13.36 5.52
C PHE A 25 2.57 12.17 5.10
N PHE A 26 2.06 11.24 4.28
CA PHE A 26 2.79 10.05 3.82
C PHE A 26 3.99 10.39 2.93
N LYS A 27 3.97 11.54 2.24
CA LYS A 27 5.11 12.03 1.45
C LYS A 27 6.13 12.82 2.26
N SER A 28 5.77 13.26 3.47
CA SER A 28 6.64 14.07 4.32
C SER A 28 7.88 13.30 4.79
N LYS A 29 8.97 14.02 5.09
CA LYS A 29 10.16 13.45 5.72
C LYS A 29 9.87 12.85 7.09
N TYR A 30 8.83 13.36 7.78
CA TYR A 30 8.40 12.83 9.08
C TYR A 30 7.93 11.39 9.00
N PHE A 31 7.19 11.03 7.93
CA PHE A 31 6.74 9.66 7.73
C PHE A 31 7.87 8.76 7.21
N ARG A 32 8.66 9.25 6.25
CA ARG A 32 9.78 8.49 5.64
C ARG A 32 10.91 8.17 6.61
N ASN A 33 11.26 9.10 7.49
CA ASN A 33 12.37 8.96 8.41
C ASN A 33 11.86 8.65 9.82
N GLN A 34 10.80 7.85 9.92
CA GLN A 34 10.19 7.57 11.20
C GLN A 34 11.22 6.87 12.11
N PRO A 35 11.39 7.35 13.36
CA PRO A 35 12.37 6.76 14.27
C PRO A 35 12.09 5.27 14.52
N SER A 36 13.13 4.46 14.62
CA SER A 36 13.04 3.00 14.79
C SER A 36 12.27 2.54 16.03
N TYR A 37 12.13 3.40 17.05
CA TYR A 37 11.34 3.12 18.24
C TYR A 37 9.83 3.26 18.02
N TRP A 38 9.41 3.90 16.93
CA TRP A 38 8.00 3.97 16.56
C TRP A 38 7.61 2.57 16.05
N ASN A 39 6.84 1.84 16.84
CA ASN A 39 6.38 0.48 16.56
C ASN A 39 5.30 0.43 15.44
N ASN A 40 5.53 1.13 14.33
CA ASN A 40 4.74 1.09 13.09
C ASN A 40 5.53 0.34 12.02
N SER A 41 6.07 -0.83 12.37
CA SER A 41 6.52 -1.74 11.32
C SER A 41 5.29 -2.14 10.49
N TYR A 42 5.21 -1.60 9.28
CA TYR A 42 4.17 -1.96 8.33
C TYR A 42 4.65 -3.16 7.51
N THR A 43 3.73 -4.07 7.19
CA THR A 43 4.05 -5.18 6.29
C THR A 43 4.33 -4.73 4.86
N SER A 44 3.79 -3.59 4.45
CA SER A 44 3.93 -3.08 3.09
C SER A 44 5.09 -2.11 2.99
N PRO A 45 5.89 -2.19 1.92
CA PRO A 45 6.97 -1.24 1.70
C PRO A 45 6.41 0.12 1.26
N ASP A 46 7.24 1.16 1.38
CA ASP A 46 6.82 2.54 1.18
C ASP A 46 6.26 2.81 -0.23
N GLU A 47 6.83 2.15 -1.23
CA GLU A 47 6.43 2.24 -2.63
C GLU A 47 4.95 1.88 -2.82
N VAL A 48 4.44 0.91 -2.04
CA VAL A 48 3.04 0.50 -2.12
C VAL A 48 2.10 1.60 -1.61
N PHE A 49 2.50 2.34 -0.57
CA PHE A 49 1.72 3.50 -0.09
C PHE A 49 1.66 4.62 -1.15
N TRP A 50 2.73 4.76 -1.93
CA TRP A 50 2.86 5.77 -2.97
C TRP A 50 2.27 5.36 -4.32
N CYS A 51 1.73 4.14 -4.42
CA CYS A 51 1.01 3.70 -5.60
C CYS A 51 -0.22 4.57 -5.85
N LEU A 52 -0.29 5.21 -7.01
CA LEU A 52 -1.42 6.06 -7.38
C LEU A 52 -2.65 5.26 -7.82
N ASP A 53 -2.44 4.03 -8.30
CA ASP A 53 -3.52 3.09 -8.59
C ASP A 53 -3.90 2.33 -7.32
N ASN A 54 -5.06 2.68 -6.76
CA ASN A 54 -5.55 2.04 -5.53
C ASN A 54 -5.78 0.54 -5.69
N LYS A 55 -6.06 0.04 -6.91
CA LYS A 55 -6.24 -1.39 -7.15
C LYS A 55 -4.90 -2.11 -7.07
N HIS A 56 -3.85 -1.54 -7.67
CA HIS A 56 -2.48 -2.07 -7.53
C HIS A 56 -2.04 -2.04 -6.07
N GLY A 57 -2.14 -0.87 -5.42
CA GLY A 57 -1.76 -0.71 -4.02
C GLY A 57 -2.50 -1.67 -3.09
N LEU A 58 -3.81 -1.87 -3.31
CA LEU A 58 -4.61 -2.78 -2.47
C LEU A 58 -4.18 -4.24 -2.64
N TYR A 59 -3.95 -4.67 -3.88
CA TYR A 59 -3.42 -5.99 -4.19
C TYR A 59 -2.06 -6.22 -3.50
N CYS A 60 -1.13 -5.27 -3.66
CA CYS A 60 0.20 -5.33 -3.07
C CYS A 60 0.16 -5.31 -1.53
N HIS A 61 -0.69 -4.50 -0.91
CA HIS A 61 -0.89 -4.50 0.55
C HIS A 61 -1.31 -5.88 1.07
N LEU A 62 -2.29 -6.51 0.40
CA LEU A 62 -2.76 -7.84 0.76
C LEU A 62 -1.66 -8.88 0.59
N LEU A 63 -0.94 -8.85 -0.53
CA LEU A 63 0.13 -9.81 -0.80
C LEU A 63 1.24 -9.74 0.25
N CYS A 64 1.72 -8.53 0.56
CA CYS A 64 2.74 -8.33 1.60
C CYS A 64 2.25 -8.79 2.98
N GLY A 65 0.98 -8.47 3.31
CA GLY A 65 0.38 -8.87 4.58
C GLY A 65 0.20 -10.38 4.71
N LEU A 66 -0.21 -11.08 3.65
CA LEU A 66 -0.42 -12.52 3.67
C LEU A 66 0.90 -13.31 3.80
N VAL A 67 1.97 -12.82 3.18
CA VAL A 67 3.31 -13.43 3.31
C VAL A 67 3.83 -13.28 4.74
N GLN A 68 3.70 -12.09 5.33
CA GLN A 68 4.17 -11.78 6.69
C GLN A 68 3.08 -11.99 7.76
N ARG A 69 2.09 -12.86 7.51
CA ARG A 69 0.88 -12.97 8.35
C ARG A 69 1.17 -13.30 9.82
N GLU A 70 2.25 -14.01 10.10
CA GLU A 70 2.62 -14.43 11.45
C GLU A 70 3.12 -13.25 12.29
N ASP A 71 3.60 -12.18 11.65
CA ASP A 71 4.10 -10.97 12.32
C ASP A 71 3.01 -9.90 12.51
N ILE A 72 1.80 -10.13 11.98
CA ILE A 72 0.72 -9.15 12.04
C ILE A 72 0.04 -9.18 13.41
N VAL A 73 0.32 -8.15 14.21
CA VAL A 73 -0.37 -7.90 15.49
C VAL A 73 -1.55 -6.94 15.38
N ARG A 74 -1.64 -6.17 14.28
CA ARG A 74 -2.65 -5.12 14.06
C ARG A 74 -3.02 -4.99 12.59
N LEU A 75 -4.32 -4.85 12.33
CA LEU A 75 -4.87 -4.49 11.02
C LEU A 75 -5.64 -3.17 11.14
N GLY A 76 -5.54 -2.32 10.12
CA GLY A 76 -6.14 -1.00 10.18
C GLY A 76 -6.09 -0.25 8.86
N ALA A 77 -6.93 0.77 8.76
CA ALA A 77 -6.95 1.79 7.71
C ALA A 77 -7.46 3.11 8.32
N ILE A 78 -7.35 4.23 7.61
CA ILE A 78 -7.86 5.52 8.11
C ILE A 78 -9.38 5.50 8.31
N PHE A 79 -10.10 4.82 7.41
CA PHE A 79 -11.56 4.69 7.46
C PHE A 79 -11.99 3.22 7.39
N SER A 80 -13.01 2.84 8.16
CA SER A 80 -13.52 1.46 8.22
C SER A 80 -13.96 0.93 6.86
N PHE A 81 -14.52 1.78 5.99
CA PHE A 81 -14.87 1.44 4.61
C PHE A 81 -13.67 0.89 3.80
N VAL A 82 -12.46 1.37 4.06
CA VAL A 82 -11.25 0.90 3.37
C VAL A 82 -10.92 -0.54 3.79
N LEU A 83 -11.11 -0.87 5.07
CA LEU A 83 -10.97 -2.25 5.56
C LEU A 83 -12.00 -3.18 4.92
N ILE A 84 -13.26 -2.75 4.86
CA ILE A 84 -14.31 -3.52 4.18
C ILE A 84 -13.91 -3.79 2.73
N ARG A 85 -13.46 -2.77 2.00
CA ARG A 85 -12.97 -2.95 0.63
C ARG A 85 -11.78 -3.90 0.52
N ALA A 86 -10.85 -3.86 1.47
CA ALA A 86 -9.72 -4.78 1.48
C ALA A 86 -10.15 -6.23 1.70
N ILE A 87 -11.08 -6.47 2.63
CA ILE A 87 -11.64 -7.79 2.89
C ILE A 87 -12.42 -8.28 1.66
N THR A 88 -13.30 -7.46 1.09
CA THR A 88 -14.03 -7.81 -0.14
C THR A 88 -13.10 -8.08 -1.31
N PHE A 89 -11.99 -7.33 -1.43
CA PHE A 89 -11.00 -7.60 -2.47
C PHE A 89 -10.30 -8.94 -2.25
N LEU A 90 -9.93 -9.26 -1.00
CA LEU A 90 -9.37 -10.56 -0.64
C LEU A 90 -10.34 -11.70 -0.98
N GLU A 91 -11.62 -11.59 -0.59
CA GLU A 91 -12.66 -12.59 -0.89
C GLU A 91 -12.77 -12.89 -2.39
N ASN A 92 -12.65 -11.86 -3.24
CA ASN A 92 -12.77 -12.01 -4.68
C ASN A 92 -11.50 -12.51 -5.36
N ASN A 93 -10.30 -12.26 -4.79
CA ASN A 93 -9.02 -12.48 -5.46
C ASN A 93 -8.06 -13.43 -4.71
N TRP A 94 -8.50 -14.10 -3.64
CA TRP A 94 -7.63 -14.96 -2.81
C TRP A 94 -6.91 -16.04 -3.61
N ARG A 95 -7.53 -16.61 -4.65
CA ARG A 95 -6.91 -17.65 -5.48
C ARG A 95 -5.67 -17.13 -6.19
N GLU A 96 -5.77 -15.96 -6.80
CA GLU A 96 -4.65 -15.29 -7.47
C GLU A 96 -3.55 -14.95 -6.46
N LEU A 97 -3.93 -14.37 -5.31
CA LEU A 97 -3.00 -14.06 -4.23
C LEU A 97 -2.23 -15.31 -3.77
N CYS A 98 -2.92 -16.44 -3.56
CA CYS A 98 -2.28 -17.70 -3.16
C CYS A 98 -1.36 -18.28 -4.23
N ILE A 99 -1.76 -18.22 -5.52
CA ILE A 99 -0.91 -18.66 -6.63
C ILE A 99 0.38 -17.83 -6.67
N ASN A 100 0.26 -16.52 -6.53
CA ASN A 100 1.38 -15.61 -6.60
C ASN A 100 2.34 -15.71 -5.41
N ILE A 101 1.81 -15.97 -4.21
CA ILE A 101 2.65 -16.35 -3.06
C ILE A 101 3.38 -17.66 -3.35
N ARG A 102 2.69 -18.67 -3.90
CA ARG A 102 3.31 -19.97 -4.18
C ARG A 102 4.40 -19.89 -5.25
N LEU A 103 4.21 -19.05 -6.26
CA LEU A 103 5.15 -18.88 -7.38
C LEU A 103 6.24 -17.83 -7.09
N GLY A 104 6.11 -17.05 -6.02
CA GLY A 104 7.01 -15.93 -5.73
C GLY A 104 6.93 -14.82 -6.78
N GLN A 105 5.73 -14.58 -7.35
CA GLN A 105 5.54 -13.67 -8.47
C GLN A 105 4.43 -12.66 -8.19
N VAL A 106 4.60 -11.44 -8.70
CA VAL A 106 3.55 -10.41 -8.69
C VAL A 106 2.80 -10.47 -10.02
N SER A 107 1.48 -10.29 -9.98
CA SER A 107 0.64 -10.33 -11.18
C SER A 107 1.08 -9.33 -12.25
N GLU A 108 0.98 -9.73 -13.52
CA GLU A 108 1.40 -8.90 -14.65
C GLU A 108 0.57 -7.62 -14.82
N TRP A 109 -0.68 -7.62 -14.35
CA TRP A 109 -1.54 -6.45 -14.40
C TRP A 109 -1.12 -5.35 -13.42
N ILE A 110 -0.18 -5.62 -12.51
CA ILE A 110 0.46 -4.58 -11.68
C ILE A 110 1.49 -3.85 -12.54
N THR A 111 1.08 -2.72 -13.12
CA THR A 111 1.93 -1.94 -14.03
C THR A 111 2.83 -0.93 -13.31
N ASP A 112 2.58 -0.66 -12.03
CA ASP A 112 3.45 0.18 -11.21
C ASP A 112 4.75 -0.58 -10.88
N LEU A 113 5.82 -0.22 -11.57
CA LEU A 113 7.13 -0.87 -11.47
C LEU A 113 7.69 -0.79 -10.04
N SER A 114 7.52 0.36 -9.37
CA SER A 114 8.02 0.57 -8.01
C SER A 114 7.34 -0.38 -7.02
N CYS A 115 6.02 -0.57 -7.14
CA CYS A 115 5.28 -1.55 -6.35
C CYS A 115 5.71 -2.98 -6.68
N ARG A 116 5.84 -3.30 -7.97
CA ARG A 116 6.22 -4.65 -8.40
C ARG A 116 7.59 -5.05 -7.86
N GLU A 117 8.60 -4.20 -8.02
CA GLU A 117 9.96 -4.48 -7.57
C GLU A 117 10.08 -4.56 -6.04
N SER A 118 9.37 -3.70 -5.30
CA SER A 118 9.40 -3.71 -3.84
C SER A 118 8.69 -4.94 -3.26
N VAL A 119 7.55 -5.34 -3.82
CA VAL A 119 6.81 -6.53 -3.38
C VAL A 119 7.54 -7.82 -3.77
N SER A 120 8.18 -7.88 -4.94
CA SER A 120 8.99 -9.02 -5.34
C SER A 120 10.19 -9.30 -4.43
N LYS A 121 10.63 -8.34 -3.60
CA LYS A 121 11.68 -8.56 -2.59
C LYS A 121 11.15 -9.22 -1.31
N ILE A 122 9.82 -9.22 -1.12
CA ILE A 122 9.14 -9.77 0.05
C ILE A 122 8.62 -11.19 -0.22
N LEU A 123 8.17 -11.45 -1.45
CA LEU A 123 7.76 -12.78 -1.93
C LEU A 123 8.95 -13.75 -2.01
#